data_AF-A0A7C1UNK6-F1
#
_entry.id   AF-A0A7C1UNK6-F1
#
_cell.length_a   1.000
_cell.length_b   1.000
_cell.length_c   1.000
_cell.angle_alpha   90.00
_cell.angle_beta   90.00
_cell.angle_gamma   90.00
#
_symmetry.space_group_name_H-M   'P 1'
#
loop_
_entity.id
_entity.type
_entity.pdbx_description
1 polymer ?
#
loop_
_entity_poly.entity_id
_entity_poly.type
_entity_poly.pdbx_seq_one_letter_code
_entity_poly.pdbx_strand_id
1 'polypeptide(L)'
;PAAAANNNILNRRWLEEFGGLLGMRVTDLIGMEGIEAKHLISYTYPSDEELQRVGVTGLFLGHYIPWDGISNSLIAQANGFTTYDKVVEGSMVNYENLDNHQTGIHDYFKFLKFGFGRATDLACLHIRRGRLTRQDGLDAVRKLDGLFPWEYLGKSLEDILRPLDLSVDEFIRICDRFTNKKIFRRDAAGALLKDSKGNLTKINYDNP
;
A
#
# COMPACT_ATOMS: atom_id res chain seq x y z
N PRO A 1 -3.23 -0.29 20.78
CA PRO A 1 -3.83 0.71 21.69
C PRO A 1 -2.76 1.42 22.53
N ALA A 2 -3.00 2.66 22.95
CA ALA A 2 -2.05 3.45 23.75
C ALA A 2 -1.62 2.74 25.05
N ALA A 3 -2.51 1.94 25.65
CA ALA A 3 -2.24 1.16 26.86
C ALA A 3 -1.15 0.07 26.70
N ALA A 4 -0.89 -0.40 25.47
CA ALA A 4 0.15 -1.39 25.19
C ALA A 4 1.40 -0.77 24.53
N ALA A 5 1.48 0.56 24.42
CA ALA A 5 2.57 1.24 23.70
C ALA A 5 3.96 0.96 24.29
N ASN A 6 4.03 0.68 25.60
CA ASN A 6 5.26 0.33 26.30
C ASN A 6 5.55 -1.18 26.29
N ASN A 7 4.62 -2.01 25.84
CA ASN A 7 4.84 -3.45 25.70
C ASN A 7 5.48 -3.74 24.34
N ASN A 8 6.73 -4.17 24.35
CA ASN A 8 7.51 -4.51 23.17
C ASN A 8 7.46 -6.01 22.82
N ILE A 9 6.77 -6.82 23.63
CA ILE A 9 6.64 -8.26 23.44
C ILE A 9 5.36 -8.57 22.65
N LEU A 10 5.54 -9.23 21.51
CA LEU A 10 4.47 -9.75 20.66
C LEU A 10 4.13 -11.18 21.07
N ASN A 11 3.27 -11.33 22.09
CA ASN A 11 2.76 -12.63 22.53
C ASN A 11 1.50 -13.04 21.74
N ARG A 12 0.94 -14.23 22.03
CA ARG A 12 -0.25 -14.72 21.33
C ARG A 12 -1.43 -13.76 21.42
N ARG A 13 -1.66 -13.19 22.61
CA ARG A 13 -2.71 -12.19 22.82
C ARG A 13 -2.53 -10.98 21.91
N TRP A 14 -1.31 -10.47 21.79
CA TRP A 14 -1.02 -9.35 20.89
C TRP A 14 -1.37 -9.69 19.45
N LEU A 15 -1.03 -10.90 18.97
CA LEU A 15 -1.36 -11.33 17.62
C LEU A 15 -2.87 -11.40 17.40
N GLU A 16 -3.61 -12.01 18.33
CA GLU A 16 -5.06 -12.16 18.20
C GLU A 16 -5.80 -10.81 18.28
N GLU A 17 -5.30 -9.84 19.06
CA GLU A 17 -5.91 -8.51 19.18
C GLU A 17 -5.45 -7.51 18.10
N PHE A 18 -4.19 -7.57 17.67
CA PHE A 18 -3.56 -6.52 16.85
C PHE A 18 -2.91 -7.03 15.55
N GLY A 19 -2.82 -8.35 15.34
CA GLY A 19 -2.16 -8.99 14.20
C GLY A 19 -2.81 -8.79 12.84
N GLY A 20 -3.77 -7.86 12.72
CA GLY A 20 -4.35 -7.49 11.43
C GLY A 20 -5.24 -8.56 10.79
N LEU A 21 -5.83 -9.46 11.59
CA LEU A 21 -6.72 -10.53 11.11
C LEU A 21 -8.13 -10.06 10.71
N LEU A 22 -8.30 -8.76 10.41
CA LEU A 22 -9.56 -8.13 9.99
C LEU A 22 -10.76 -8.46 10.89
N GLY A 23 -10.52 -8.63 12.20
CA GLY A 23 -11.55 -8.94 13.20
C GLY A 23 -11.87 -10.43 13.35
N MET A 24 -11.15 -11.31 12.64
CA MET A 24 -11.26 -12.77 12.78
C MET A 24 -10.09 -13.33 13.59
N ARG A 25 -10.25 -14.56 14.10
CA ARG A 25 -9.16 -15.40 14.60
C ARG A 25 -8.86 -16.49 13.58
N VAL A 26 -7.65 -17.05 13.63
CA VAL A 26 -7.25 -18.16 12.76
C VAL A 26 -8.23 -19.34 12.90
N THR A 27 -8.71 -19.61 14.12
CA THR A 27 -9.71 -20.65 14.40
C THR A 27 -11.06 -20.39 13.75
N ASP A 28 -11.41 -19.14 13.49
CA ASP A 28 -12.70 -18.78 12.87
C ASP A 28 -12.75 -19.22 11.40
N LEU A 29 -11.59 -19.48 10.78
CA LEU A 29 -11.50 -19.96 9.39
C LEU A 29 -11.75 -21.47 9.27
N ILE A 30 -11.66 -22.23 10.35
CA ILE A 30 -11.85 -23.69 10.30
C ILE A 30 -13.31 -23.99 9.96
N GLY A 31 -13.53 -24.80 8.92
CA GLY A 31 -14.84 -25.15 8.40
C GLY A 31 -15.36 -24.18 7.33
N MET A 32 -14.75 -23.00 7.13
CA MET A 32 -15.07 -22.12 6.01
C MET A 32 -14.53 -22.72 4.72
N GLU A 33 -15.38 -22.92 3.71
CA GLU A 33 -14.96 -23.39 2.38
C GLU A 33 -14.07 -24.65 2.38
N GLY A 34 -14.26 -25.54 3.36
CA GLY A 34 -13.46 -26.77 3.50
C GLY A 34 -12.06 -26.58 4.10
N ILE A 35 -11.77 -25.42 4.69
CA ILE A 35 -10.54 -25.19 5.44
C ILE A 35 -10.53 -26.06 6.70
N GLU A 36 -9.52 -26.91 6.83
CA GLU A 36 -9.27 -27.75 8.00
C GLU A 36 -8.13 -27.17 8.85
N ALA A 37 -8.06 -27.56 10.12
CA ALA A 37 -6.99 -27.11 11.03
C ALA A 37 -5.58 -27.35 10.47
N LYS A 38 -5.36 -28.47 9.75
CA LYS A 38 -4.07 -28.79 9.13
C LYS A 38 -3.64 -27.80 8.04
N HIS A 39 -4.59 -27.10 7.41
CA HIS A 39 -4.29 -26.07 6.42
C HIS A 39 -3.82 -24.77 7.06
N LEU A 40 -4.04 -24.59 8.37
CA LEU A 40 -3.76 -23.36 9.11
C LEU A 40 -2.52 -23.44 9.99
N ILE A 41 -1.71 -24.49 9.88
CA ILE A 41 -0.53 -24.71 10.75
C ILE A 41 0.43 -23.50 10.69
N SER A 42 0.74 -22.98 9.50
CA SER A 42 1.63 -21.82 9.32
C SER A 42 1.05 -20.51 9.86
N TYR A 43 -0.25 -20.45 10.09
CA TYR A 43 -0.95 -19.29 10.67
C TYR A 43 -1.21 -19.47 12.17
N THR A 44 -1.02 -20.68 12.70
CA THR A 44 -1.28 -21.00 14.09
C THR A 44 -0.08 -20.58 14.92
N TYR A 45 -0.26 -19.51 15.69
CA TYR A 45 0.79 -19.02 16.58
C TYR A 45 0.95 -19.96 17.79
N PRO A 46 2.18 -20.28 18.21
CA PRO A 46 2.42 -21.08 19.40
C PRO A 46 1.76 -20.47 20.64
N SER A 47 1.44 -21.31 21.61
CA SER A 47 1.00 -20.82 22.92
C SER A 47 2.13 -20.08 23.65
N ASP A 48 1.76 -19.21 24.58
CA ASP A 48 2.74 -18.47 25.39
C ASP A 48 3.62 -19.42 26.22
N GLU A 49 3.10 -20.58 26.65
CA GLU A 49 3.85 -21.64 27.33
C GLU A 49 4.91 -22.28 26.43
N GLU A 50 4.56 -22.57 25.17
CA GLU A 50 5.50 -23.13 24.20
C GLU A 50 6.64 -22.17 23.89
N LEU A 51 6.34 -20.88 23.74
CA LEU A 51 7.34 -19.82 23.53
C LEU A 51 8.28 -19.69 24.74
N GLN A 52 7.72 -19.65 25.95
CA GLN A 52 8.50 -19.57 27.19
C GLN A 52 9.41 -20.79 27.36
N ARG A 53 8.89 -22.00 27.09
CA ARG A 53 9.66 -23.25 27.21
C ARG A 53 10.94 -23.24 26.37
N VAL A 54 10.90 -22.64 25.18
CA VAL A 54 12.06 -22.57 24.28
C VAL A 54 12.82 -21.24 24.37
N GLY A 55 12.37 -20.32 25.23
CA GLY A 55 12.99 -19.01 25.44
C GLY A 55 12.87 -18.05 24.26
N VAL A 56 11.82 -18.17 23.42
CA VAL A 56 11.60 -17.29 22.27
C VAL A 56 10.74 -16.09 22.66
N THR A 57 11.18 -14.90 22.27
CA THR A 57 10.46 -13.64 22.50
C THR A 57 10.20 -12.95 21.17
N GLY A 58 8.93 -12.75 20.82
CA GLY A 58 8.54 -11.92 19.68
C GLY A 58 8.73 -10.44 20.00
N LEU A 59 9.41 -9.69 19.12
CA LEU A 59 9.68 -8.27 19.31
C LEU A 59 9.19 -7.46 18.10
N PHE A 60 8.60 -6.29 18.36
CA PHE A 60 8.31 -5.33 17.30
C PHE A 60 9.52 -4.42 17.07
N LEU A 61 10.23 -4.60 15.96
CA LEU A 61 11.46 -3.86 15.67
C LEU A 61 11.26 -2.33 15.68
N GLY A 62 10.09 -1.86 15.23
CA GLY A 62 9.72 -0.45 15.23
C GLY A 62 9.65 0.20 16.62
N HIS A 63 9.64 -0.59 17.70
CA HIS A 63 9.76 -0.08 19.06
C HIS A 63 11.18 0.40 19.39
N TYR A 64 12.19 -0.20 18.76
CA TYR A 64 13.61 0.08 19.04
C TYR A 64 14.26 0.95 17.97
N ILE A 65 13.80 0.81 16.73
CA ILE A 65 14.39 1.49 15.57
C ILE A 65 13.30 2.27 14.85
N PRO A 66 13.45 3.59 14.66
CA PRO A 66 12.50 4.36 13.88
C PRO A 66 12.56 3.90 12.42
N TRP A 67 11.45 3.39 11.91
CA TRP A 67 11.36 2.96 10.51
C TRP A 67 11.56 4.14 9.55
N ASP A 68 12.55 4.10 8.67
CA ASP A 68 12.80 5.13 7.67
C ASP A 68 13.18 4.53 6.31
N GLY A 69 12.33 4.72 5.30
CA GLY A 69 12.55 4.14 3.98
C GLY A 69 13.85 4.57 3.30
N ILE A 70 14.29 5.83 3.48
CA ILE A 70 15.56 6.31 2.90
C ILE A 70 16.74 5.67 3.63
N SER A 71 16.74 5.70 4.95
CA SER A 71 17.84 5.08 5.72
C SER A 71 17.92 3.57 5.45
N ASN A 72 16.78 2.89 5.37
CA ASN A 72 16.72 1.47 5.06
C ASN A 72 17.22 1.18 3.64
N SER A 73 16.87 1.99 2.64
CA SER A 73 17.34 1.79 1.27
C SER A 73 18.84 2.00 1.14
N LEU A 74 19.42 2.98 1.83
CA LEU A 74 20.88 3.19 1.86
C LEU A 74 21.62 2.02 2.50
N ILE A 75 21.14 1.50 3.62
CA ILE A 75 21.72 0.32 4.28
C ILE A 75 21.61 -0.89 3.35
N ALA A 76 20.46 -1.10 2.72
CA ALA A 76 20.25 -2.21 1.79
C ALA A 76 21.19 -2.10 0.57
N GLN A 77 21.34 -0.91 -0.01
CA GLN A 77 22.25 -0.67 -1.14
C GLN A 77 23.71 -0.96 -0.78
N ALA A 78 24.14 -0.57 0.42
CA ALA A 78 25.47 -0.90 0.92
C ALA A 78 25.71 -2.42 1.08
N ASN A 79 24.64 -3.22 1.09
CA ASN A 79 24.67 -4.69 1.18
C ASN A 79 24.21 -5.39 -0.11
N GLY A 80 24.23 -4.70 -1.25
CA GLY A 80 23.99 -5.29 -2.57
C GLY A 80 22.57 -5.18 -3.12
N PHE A 81 21.66 -4.48 -2.44
CA PHE A 81 20.36 -4.16 -3.01
C PHE A 81 20.48 -3.12 -4.13
N THR A 82 19.72 -3.32 -5.21
CA THR A 82 19.64 -2.34 -6.29
C THR A 82 18.22 -1.78 -6.33
N THR A 83 18.11 -0.46 -6.26
CA THR A 83 16.84 0.25 -6.41
C THR A 83 16.43 0.29 -7.87
N TYR A 84 15.17 0.66 -8.13
CA TYR A 84 14.74 0.91 -9.50
C TYR A 84 15.52 2.09 -10.10
N ASP A 85 15.80 2.02 -11.40
CA ASP A 85 16.64 2.97 -12.13
C ASP A 85 15.96 4.34 -12.32
N LYS A 86 14.63 4.36 -12.25
CA LYS A 86 13.80 5.57 -12.24
C LYS A 86 12.89 5.64 -11.00
N VAL A 87 12.21 6.76 -10.82
CA VAL A 87 11.16 6.89 -9.81
C VAL A 87 10.05 5.88 -10.13
N VAL A 88 9.58 5.14 -9.12
CA VAL A 88 8.48 4.19 -9.30
C VAL A 88 7.22 4.95 -9.72
N GLU A 89 6.47 4.40 -10.67
CA GLU A 89 5.27 5.02 -11.21
C GLU A 89 4.26 5.34 -10.09
N GLY A 90 3.75 6.58 -10.05
CA GLY A 90 2.82 7.04 -9.01
C GLY A 90 3.45 7.30 -7.62
N SER A 91 4.76 7.11 -7.49
CA SER A 91 5.54 7.35 -6.27
C SER A 91 6.41 8.60 -6.41
N MET A 92 7.15 8.94 -5.35
CA MET A 92 8.21 9.95 -5.36
C MET A 92 9.60 9.36 -5.04
N VAL A 93 9.69 8.03 -4.94
CA VAL A 93 10.92 7.30 -4.62
C VAL A 93 11.12 6.12 -5.57
N ASN A 94 12.33 5.56 -5.59
CA ASN A 94 12.72 4.43 -6.45
C ASN A 94 13.03 3.13 -5.68
N TYR A 95 12.76 3.09 -4.38
CA TYR A 95 13.26 2.04 -3.49
C TYR A 95 12.17 1.25 -2.74
N GLU A 96 10.88 1.53 -2.96
CA GLU A 96 9.76 0.84 -2.30
C GLU A 96 8.85 0.16 -3.33
N ASN A 97 8.21 -0.94 -2.93
CA ASN A 97 7.24 -1.71 -3.72
C ASN A 97 7.80 -2.28 -5.04
N LEU A 98 9.06 -2.74 -5.02
CA LEU A 98 9.78 -3.21 -6.22
C LEU A 98 9.52 -4.69 -6.59
N ASP A 99 8.66 -5.37 -5.85
CA ASP A 99 8.46 -6.81 -5.89
C ASP A 99 7.10 -7.23 -6.48
N ASN A 100 6.17 -6.28 -6.66
CA ASN A 100 4.83 -6.58 -7.17
C ASN A 100 4.34 -5.55 -8.20
N HIS A 101 4.13 -6.02 -9.44
CA HIS A 101 3.61 -5.20 -10.54
C HIS A 101 2.18 -4.69 -10.33
N GLN A 102 1.36 -5.37 -9.51
CA GLN A 102 -0.02 -4.96 -9.22
C GLN A 102 -0.10 -3.73 -8.32
N THR A 103 1.02 -3.29 -7.74
CA THR A 103 1.06 -2.13 -6.84
C THR A 103 0.61 -0.85 -7.53
N GLY A 104 0.99 -0.62 -8.79
CA GLY A 104 0.54 0.55 -9.55
C GLY A 104 -0.99 0.62 -9.67
N ILE A 105 -1.64 -0.53 -9.87
CA ILE A 105 -3.10 -0.65 -9.92
C ILE A 105 -3.71 -0.38 -8.54
N HIS A 106 -3.14 -0.96 -7.49
CA HIS A 106 -3.59 -0.76 -6.11
C HIS A 106 -3.55 0.73 -5.71
N ASP A 107 -2.44 1.40 -6.00
CA ASP A 107 -2.27 2.82 -5.67
C ASP A 107 -3.21 3.71 -6.51
N TYR A 108 -3.44 3.34 -7.77
CA TYR A 108 -4.44 4.02 -8.61
C TYR A 108 -5.86 3.83 -8.07
N PHE A 109 -6.25 2.64 -7.62
CA PHE A 109 -7.58 2.40 -7.02
C PHE A 109 -7.80 3.21 -5.76
N LYS A 110 -6.77 3.34 -4.92
CA LYS A 110 -6.79 4.25 -3.77
C LYS A 110 -7.08 5.68 -4.21
N PHE A 111 -6.40 6.15 -5.27
CA PHE A 111 -6.65 7.48 -5.84
C PHE A 111 -8.09 7.64 -6.36
N LEU A 112 -8.63 6.65 -7.09
CA LEU A 112 -10.00 6.69 -7.60
C LEU A 112 -11.06 6.81 -6.49
N LYS A 113 -10.78 6.23 -5.32
CA LYS A 113 -11.70 6.22 -4.18
C LYS A 113 -11.58 7.46 -3.31
N PHE A 114 -10.34 7.90 -3.04
CA PHE A 114 -10.03 8.88 -2.00
C PHE A 114 -9.36 10.17 -2.52
N GLY A 115 -8.89 10.20 -3.76
CA GLY A 115 -8.28 11.37 -4.38
C GLY A 115 -6.83 11.64 -3.99
N PHE A 116 -6.15 10.65 -3.40
CA PHE A 116 -4.72 10.68 -3.11
C PHE A 116 -4.10 9.30 -3.30
N GLY A 117 -2.83 9.26 -3.69
CA GLY A 117 -2.08 8.04 -4.00
C GLY A 117 -0.84 7.90 -3.14
N ARG A 118 0.14 7.16 -3.66
CA ARG A 118 1.38 6.84 -2.94
C ARG A 118 2.29 8.04 -2.79
N ALA A 119 2.36 8.93 -3.77
CA ALA A 119 3.17 10.14 -3.68
C ALA A 119 2.69 11.03 -2.52
N THR A 120 1.37 11.11 -2.26
CA THR A 120 0.85 11.84 -1.09
C THR A 120 1.31 11.21 0.23
N ASP A 121 1.24 9.89 0.39
CA ASP A 121 1.68 9.22 1.62
C ASP A 121 3.14 9.55 1.95
N LEU A 122 4.00 9.49 0.93
CA LEU A 122 5.43 9.74 1.04
C LEU A 122 5.72 11.23 1.27
N ALA A 123 5.05 12.13 0.55
CA ALA A 123 5.21 13.57 0.73
C ALA A 123 4.84 13.97 2.17
N CYS A 124 3.73 13.47 2.71
CA CYS A 124 3.35 13.68 4.10
C CYS A 124 4.40 13.15 5.09
N LEU A 125 5.00 11.98 4.82
CA LEU A 125 6.07 11.43 5.65
C LEU A 125 7.30 12.35 5.65
N HIS A 126 7.74 12.81 4.47
CA HIS A 126 8.89 13.70 4.34
C HIS A 126 8.65 15.09 4.95
N ILE A 127 7.45 15.64 4.83
CA ILE A 127 7.05 16.89 5.49
C ILE A 127 7.13 16.74 7.01
N ARG A 128 6.55 15.67 7.58
CA ARG A 128 6.61 15.41 9.03
C ARG A 128 8.05 15.24 9.54
N ARG A 129 8.96 14.81 8.68
CA ARG A 129 10.39 14.66 8.99
C ARG A 129 11.23 15.90 8.69
N GLY A 130 10.61 17.00 8.27
CA GLY A 130 11.33 18.23 7.92
C GLY A 130 12.21 18.12 6.68
N ARG A 131 11.99 17.12 5.82
CA ARG A 131 12.79 16.88 4.59
C ARG A 131 12.19 17.52 3.34
N LEU A 132 10.92 17.89 3.41
CA LEU A 132 10.17 18.43 2.28
C LEU A 132 9.29 19.58 2.79
N THR A 133 9.24 20.68 2.05
CA THR A 133 8.30 21.76 2.38
C THR A 133 6.88 21.36 1.96
N ARG A 134 5.86 21.99 2.55
CA ARG A 134 4.45 21.75 2.13
C ARG A 134 4.26 22.07 0.64
N GLN A 135 4.87 23.16 0.16
CA GLN A 135 4.75 23.60 -1.22
C GLN A 135 5.36 22.58 -2.19
N ASP A 136 6.59 22.13 -1.93
CA ASP A 136 7.25 21.12 -2.76
C ASP A 136 6.49 19.79 -2.74
N GLY A 137 5.94 19.42 -1.58
CA GLY A 137 5.08 18.25 -1.45
C GLY A 137 3.81 18.37 -2.31
N LEU A 138 3.14 19.52 -2.29
CA LEU A 138 1.95 19.76 -3.09
C LEU A 138 2.27 19.69 -4.60
N ASP A 139 3.40 20.24 -5.02
CA ASP A 139 3.81 20.22 -6.42
C ASP A 139 4.23 18.83 -6.89
N ALA A 140 4.84 18.02 -6.01
CA ALA A 140 5.15 16.62 -6.29
C ALA A 140 3.87 15.78 -6.46
N VAL A 141 2.93 15.85 -5.51
CA VAL A 141 1.70 15.03 -5.58
C VAL A 141 0.84 15.39 -6.77
N ARG A 142 0.78 16.66 -7.18
CA ARG A 142 0.04 17.09 -8.38
C ARG A 142 0.57 16.46 -9.66
N LYS A 143 1.87 16.16 -9.71
CA LYS A 143 2.53 15.54 -10.87
C LYS A 143 2.45 14.02 -10.87
N LEU A 144 2.41 13.41 -9.69
CA LEU A 144 2.66 11.98 -9.51
C LEU A 144 1.40 11.18 -9.13
N ASP A 145 0.52 11.72 -8.29
CA ASP A 145 -0.67 11.00 -7.88
C ASP A 145 -1.69 10.90 -9.02
N GLY A 146 -2.33 9.73 -9.13
CA GLY A 146 -3.48 9.54 -10.01
C GLY A 146 -3.15 9.45 -11.49
N LEU A 147 -1.86 9.32 -11.83
CA LEU A 147 -1.45 8.91 -13.16
C LEU A 147 -2.06 7.54 -13.48
N PHE A 148 -2.64 7.41 -14.68
CA PHE A 148 -3.20 6.16 -15.14
C PHE A 148 -2.08 5.12 -15.28
N PRO A 149 -2.23 3.90 -14.71
CA PRO A 149 -1.14 2.96 -14.55
C PRO A 149 -0.89 2.16 -15.84
N TRP A 150 -0.45 2.83 -16.91
CA TRP A 150 -0.13 2.17 -18.19
C TRP A 150 1.03 1.18 -18.08
N GLU A 151 1.91 1.39 -17.12
CA GLU A 151 3.02 0.50 -16.78
C GLU A 151 3.30 0.56 -15.29
N TYR A 152 3.99 -0.46 -14.77
CA TYR A 152 4.59 -0.44 -13.45
C TYR A 152 5.86 -1.28 -13.48
N LEU A 153 6.99 -0.72 -13.02
CA LEU A 153 8.30 -1.40 -13.03
C LEU A 153 8.69 -1.97 -14.41
N GLY A 154 8.31 -1.24 -15.48
CA GLY A 154 8.63 -1.61 -16.87
C GLY A 154 7.73 -2.70 -17.46
N LYS A 155 6.75 -3.20 -16.70
CA LYS A 155 5.74 -4.14 -17.21
C LYS A 155 4.49 -3.38 -17.64
N SER A 156 4.01 -3.66 -18.85
CA SER A 156 2.80 -3.04 -19.39
C SER A 156 1.56 -3.42 -18.57
N LEU A 157 0.56 -2.53 -18.52
CA LEU A 157 -0.73 -2.82 -17.88
C LEU A 157 -1.38 -4.07 -18.47
N GLU A 158 -1.32 -4.25 -19.79
CA GLU A 158 -1.86 -5.43 -20.47
C GLU A 158 -1.21 -6.72 -19.95
N ASP A 159 0.12 -6.76 -19.82
CA ASP A 159 0.83 -7.94 -19.29
C ASP A 159 0.57 -8.18 -17.80
N ILE A 160 0.25 -7.12 -17.04
CA ILE A 160 -0.14 -7.22 -15.63
C ILE A 160 -1.55 -7.82 -15.51
N LEU A 161 -2.47 -7.44 -16.40
CA LEU A 161 -3.86 -7.87 -16.40
C LEU A 161 -4.06 -9.26 -17.04
N ARG A 162 -3.21 -9.66 -17.99
CA ARG A 162 -3.34 -10.93 -18.73
C ARG A 162 -3.57 -12.16 -17.84
N PRO A 163 -2.84 -12.39 -16.72
CA PRO A 163 -3.09 -13.54 -15.85
C PRO A 163 -4.45 -13.51 -15.14
N LEU A 164 -5.12 -12.36 -15.12
CA LEU A 164 -6.45 -12.17 -14.53
C LEU A 164 -7.57 -12.29 -15.59
N ASP A 165 -7.23 -12.61 -16.84
CA ASP A 165 -8.15 -12.66 -17.97
C ASP A 165 -8.95 -11.36 -18.15
N LEU A 166 -8.26 -10.22 -18.01
CA LEU A 166 -8.85 -8.89 -18.14
C LEU A 166 -8.18 -8.10 -19.26
N SER A 167 -9.00 -7.54 -20.14
CA SER A 167 -8.56 -6.53 -21.11
C SER A 167 -8.38 -5.15 -20.45
N VAL A 168 -7.57 -4.29 -21.08
CA VAL A 168 -7.41 -2.89 -20.64
C VAL A 168 -8.75 -2.14 -20.68
N ASP A 169 -9.60 -2.40 -21.66
CA ASP A 169 -10.92 -1.77 -21.75
C ASP A 169 -11.86 -2.19 -20.61
N GLU A 170 -11.84 -3.47 -20.22
CA GLU A 170 -12.58 -3.95 -19.06
C GLU A 170 -12.06 -3.32 -17.77
N PHE A 171 -10.74 -3.24 -17.62
CA PHE A 171 -10.11 -2.55 -16.51
C PHE A 171 -10.56 -1.08 -16.41
N ILE A 172 -10.56 -0.35 -17.54
CA ILE A 172 -11.03 1.04 -17.59
C ILE A 172 -12.51 1.15 -17.17
N ARG A 173 -13.37 0.25 -17.66
CA ARG A 173 -14.79 0.22 -17.27
C ARG A 173 -14.97 -0.05 -15.78
N ILE A 174 -14.17 -0.96 -15.20
CA ILE A 174 -14.17 -1.25 -13.76
C ILE A 174 -13.75 0.01 -12.98
N CYS A 175 -12.64 0.65 -13.38
CA CYS A 175 -12.19 1.90 -12.78
C CYS A 175 -13.29 2.96 -12.77
N ASP A 176 -13.94 3.21 -13.91
CA ASP A 176 -14.98 4.24 -14.04
C ASP A 176 -16.22 3.95 -13.20
N ARG A 177 -16.58 2.67 -13.07
CA ARG A 177 -17.69 2.22 -12.24
C ARG A 177 -17.45 2.55 -10.77
N PHE A 178 -16.26 2.25 -10.26
CA PHE A 178 -15.93 2.39 -8.84
C PHE A 178 -15.31 3.73 -8.44
N THR A 179 -14.99 4.59 -9.42
CA THR A 179 -14.47 5.93 -9.17
C THR A 179 -15.48 6.78 -8.40
N ASN A 180 -14.99 7.46 -7.35
CA ASN A 180 -15.78 8.40 -6.58
C ASN A 180 -16.06 9.66 -7.40
N LYS A 181 -17.26 9.76 -7.96
CA LYS A 181 -17.69 10.87 -8.83
C LYS A 181 -17.80 12.23 -8.11
N LYS A 182 -17.68 12.28 -6.79
CA LYS A 182 -17.71 13.53 -6.00
C LYS A 182 -16.37 14.26 -5.96
N ILE A 183 -15.26 13.58 -6.27
CA ILE A 183 -13.90 14.15 -6.15
C ILE A 183 -13.28 14.51 -7.50
N PHE A 184 -13.83 14.02 -8.62
CA PHE A 184 -13.33 14.24 -9.97
C PHE A 184 -14.29 15.03 -10.84
N ARG A 185 -13.72 15.79 -11.79
CA ARG A 185 -14.50 16.55 -12.78
C ARG A 185 -15.23 15.60 -13.72
N ARG A 186 -16.41 16.05 -14.15
CA ARG A 186 -17.30 15.32 -15.05
C ARG A 186 -17.82 16.25 -16.14
N ASP A 187 -18.19 15.68 -17.28
CA ASP A 187 -18.86 16.40 -18.36
C ASP A 187 -20.35 16.66 -18.03
N ALA A 188 -21.06 17.32 -18.95
CA ALA A 188 -22.48 17.61 -18.80
C ALA A 188 -23.37 16.36 -18.73
N ALA A 189 -22.93 15.22 -19.29
CA ALA A 189 -23.63 13.95 -19.23
C ALA A 189 -23.29 13.16 -17.94
N GLY A 190 -22.35 13.65 -17.13
CA GLY A 190 -21.92 13.03 -15.88
C GLY A 190 -20.80 12.00 -16.04
N ALA A 191 -20.21 11.86 -17.23
CA ALA A 191 -19.05 11.00 -17.46
C ALA A 191 -17.77 11.65 -16.92
N LEU A 192 -16.81 10.82 -16.48
CA LEU A 192 -15.54 11.28 -15.92
C LEU A 192 -14.68 11.94 -17.00
N LEU A 193 -14.15 13.14 -16.71
CA LEU A 193 -13.22 13.81 -17.63
C LEU A 193 -11.81 13.23 -17.45
N LYS A 194 -11.26 12.74 -18.56
CA LYS A 194 -9.91 12.19 -18.67
C LYS A 194 -9.09 12.96 -19.69
N ASP A 195 -7.79 13.12 -19.45
CA ASP A 195 -6.86 13.61 -20.46
C ASP A 195 -6.54 12.52 -21.50
N SER A 196 -5.69 12.84 -22.49
CA SER A 196 -5.26 11.89 -23.53
C SER A 196 -4.46 10.70 -23.01
N LYS A 197 -3.98 10.76 -21.76
CA LYS A 197 -3.29 9.68 -21.07
C LYS A 197 -4.21 8.92 -20.11
N GLY A 198 -5.51 9.22 -20.06
CA GLY A 198 -6.46 8.55 -19.17
C GLY A 198 -6.48 9.08 -17.73
N ASN A 199 -5.75 10.15 -17.43
CA ASN A 199 -5.67 10.70 -16.07
C ASN A 199 -6.94 11.49 -15.74
N LEU A 200 -7.43 11.35 -14.52
CA LEU A 200 -8.59 12.10 -14.03
C LEU A 200 -8.18 13.46 -13.48
N THR A 201 -9.04 14.48 -13.70
CA THR A 201 -8.85 15.80 -13.09
C THR A 201 -9.64 15.91 -11.79
N LYS A 202 -8.95 16.19 -10.67
CA LYS A 202 -9.63 16.44 -9.38
C LYS A 202 -10.39 17.76 -9.43
N ILE A 203 -11.49 17.84 -8.67
CA ILE A 203 -12.23 19.09 -8.48
C ILE A 203 -11.42 20.07 -7.63
N ASN A 204 -10.76 19.55 -6.59
CA ASN A 204 -9.93 20.32 -5.67
C ASN A 204 -8.63 19.55 -5.35
N TYR A 205 -7.50 20.26 -5.34
CA TYR A 205 -6.18 19.69 -5.04
C TYR A 205 -5.65 20.03 -3.65
N ASP A 206 -6.20 21.05 -2.98
CA ASP A 206 -5.78 21.45 -1.64
C ASP A 206 -7.01 21.55 -0.74
N ASN A 207 -6.98 20.91 0.42
CA ASN A 207 -8.02 21.11 1.42
C ASN A 207 -7.54 22.28 2.31
N PRO A 208 -8.11 23.49 2.15
CA PRO A 208 -7.76 24.63 3.01
C PRO A 208 -8.12 24.37 4.47
#